data_AF-A0AAU8NHQ6-F1
#
_entry.id   AF-A0AAU8NHQ6-F1
#
_cell.length_a   1.000
_cell.length_b   1.000
_cell.length_c   1.000
_cell.angle_alpha   90.00
_cell.angle_beta   90.00
_cell.angle_gamma   90.00
#
_symmetry.space_group_name_H-M   'P 1'
#
loop_
_entity.id
_entity.type
_entity.pdbx_description
1 polymer ?
#
loop_
_entity_poly.entity_id
_entity_poly.type
_entity_poly.pdbx_seq_one_letter_code
_entity_poly.pdbx_strand_id
1 'polypeptide(L)'
;MAKIINWSYTDVFITGYKKSEFGWLASVPDLSGKLRPAGIIEHGPNLKHKQAFRGVCQQLVTGEDKNHVYLQPRIQARVKMRNWTKSGLLRTPVFEQFIV
;
A
#
# COMPACT_ATOMS: atom_id res chain seq x y z
N MET A 1 23.56 -23.67 -7.76
CA MET A 1 23.36 -22.38 -8.46
C MET A 1 22.28 -21.60 -7.72
N ALA A 2 22.65 -20.53 -7.00
CA ALA A 2 21.68 -19.76 -6.23
C ALA A 2 20.84 -18.88 -7.18
N LYS A 3 19.52 -19.08 -7.18
CA LYS A 3 18.57 -18.21 -7.87
C LYS A 3 18.51 -16.89 -7.10
N ILE A 4 19.26 -15.89 -7.55
CA ILE A 4 19.20 -14.53 -6.98
C ILE A 4 17.83 -13.98 -7.33
N ILE A 5 16.91 -14.00 -6.37
CA ILE A 5 15.62 -13.32 -6.53
C ILE A 5 15.89 -11.86 -6.19
N ASN A 6 16.00 -11.02 -7.22
CA ASN A 6 16.05 -9.56 -7.05
C ASN A 6 14.69 -9.08 -6.56
N TRP A 7 14.56 -8.94 -5.25
CA TRP A 7 13.43 -8.29 -4.64
C TRP A 7 13.59 -6.78 -4.76
N SER A 8 12.59 -6.11 -5.32
CA SER A 8 12.57 -4.65 -5.40
C SER A 8 11.74 -4.12 -4.25
N TYR A 9 12.21 -3.05 -3.62
CA TYR A 9 11.50 -2.36 -2.56
C TYR A 9 11.10 -0.99 -3.06
N THR A 10 9.93 -0.54 -2.64
CA THR A 10 9.49 0.83 -2.90
C THR A 10 8.65 1.33 -1.76
N ASP A 11 8.71 2.63 -1.56
CA ASP A 11 7.92 3.32 -0.57
C ASP A 11 6.62 3.79 -1.23
N VAL A 12 5.52 3.57 -0.54
CA VAL A 12 4.16 3.85 -1.02
C VAL A 12 3.38 4.57 0.08
N PHE A 13 2.36 5.31 -0.33
CA PHE A 13 1.39 5.90 0.57
C PHE A 13 0.14 5.04 0.60
N ILE A 14 -0.34 4.71 1.79
CA ILE A 14 -1.64 4.05 1.94
C ILE A 14 -2.72 5.12 1.89
N THR A 15 -3.47 5.12 0.80
CA THR A 15 -4.53 6.11 0.49
C THR A 15 -5.93 5.57 0.74
N GLY A 16 -6.05 4.33 1.24
CA GLY A 16 -7.33 3.71 1.47
C GLY A 16 -7.26 2.22 1.78
N TYR A 17 -8.43 1.60 1.97
CA TYR A 17 -8.56 0.17 2.16
C TYR A 17 -9.91 -0.35 1.66
N LYS A 18 -9.97 -1.65 1.33
CA LYS A 18 -11.21 -2.36 0.94
C LYS A 18 -12.06 -2.65 2.17
N LYS A 19 -13.38 -2.47 2.05
CA LYS A 19 -14.37 -2.72 3.11
C LYS A 19 -14.73 -4.19 3.24
N SER A 20 -14.92 -4.87 2.10
CA SER A 20 -15.39 -6.26 2.03
C SER A 20 -14.31 -7.27 2.37
N GLU A 21 -13.06 -7.00 1.97
CA GLU A 21 -11.94 -7.91 2.12
C GLU A 21 -10.66 -7.15 2.47
N PHE A 22 -9.62 -7.87 2.85
CA PHE A 22 -8.35 -7.25 3.20
C PHE A 22 -7.61 -6.77 1.95
N GLY A 23 -7.47 -5.45 1.81
CA GLY A 23 -6.58 -4.85 0.82
C GLY A 23 -6.34 -3.38 1.11
N TRP A 24 -5.08 -2.96 1.20
CA TRP A 24 -4.71 -1.55 1.36
C TRP A 24 -4.39 -0.94 0.00
N LEU A 25 -5.03 0.19 -0.31
CA LEU A 25 -4.78 0.94 -1.52
C LEU A 25 -3.44 1.66 -1.39
N ALA A 26 -2.48 1.28 -2.23
CA ALA A 26 -1.16 1.87 -2.29
C ALA A 26 -1.08 2.85 -3.46
N SER A 27 -0.54 4.04 -3.19
CA SER A 27 -0.28 5.07 -4.19
C SER A 27 1.18 5.51 -4.10
N VAL A 28 1.75 5.92 -5.23
CA VAL A 28 3.11 6.47 -5.30
C VAL A 28 3.09 7.88 -5.89
N PRO A 29 4.02 8.75 -5.48
CA PRO A 29 4.15 10.05 -6.10
C PRO A 29 4.62 9.87 -7.56
N ASP A 30 3.95 10.57 -8.46
CA ASP A 30 4.38 10.72 -9.83
C ASP A 30 5.40 11.86 -9.97
N LEU A 31 5.99 12.04 -11.15
CA LEU A 31 6.95 13.10 -11.45
C LEU A 31 6.40 14.51 -11.17
N SER A 32 5.08 14.69 -11.21
CA SER A 32 4.41 15.96 -10.90
C SER A 32 4.12 16.15 -9.40
N GLY A 33 4.54 15.22 -8.53
CA GLY A 33 4.24 15.24 -7.09
C GLY A 33 2.82 14.82 -6.72
N LYS A 34 1.97 14.48 -7.70
CA LYS A 34 0.63 13.93 -7.46
C LYS A 34 0.72 12.44 -7.13
N LEU A 35 -0.10 11.98 -6.17
CA LEU A 35 -0.19 10.56 -5.86
C LEU A 35 -1.05 9.86 -6.89
N ARG A 36 -0.48 8.82 -7.51
CA ARG A 36 -1.19 7.92 -8.41
C ARG A 36 -1.34 6.53 -7.78
N PRO A 37 -2.47 5.84 -8.01
CA PRO A 37 -2.63 4.45 -7.58
C PRO A 37 -1.52 3.57 -8.17
N ALA A 38 -0.89 2.79 -7.31
CA ALA A 38 0.23 1.91 -7.64
C ALA A 38 -0.14 0.44 -7.49
N GLY A 39 -1.15 0.11 -6.67
CA GLY A 39 -1.64 -1.24 -6.50
C GLY A 39 -2.41 -1.42 -5.20
N ILE A 40 -2.72 -2.68 -4.88
CA ILE A 40 -3.39 -3.05 -3.64
C ILE A 40 -2.50 -4.03 -2.89
N ILE A 41 -2.24 -3.76 -1.62
CA ILE A 41 -1.44 -4.62 -0.75
C ILE A 41 -2.39 -5.57 -0.04
N GLU A 42 -2.33 -6.84 -0.43
CA GLU A 42 -3.20 -7.92 0.09
C GLU A 42 -2.43 -8.91 0.97
N HIS A 43 -1.09 -8.83 0.97
CA HIS A 43 -0.21 -9.74 1.70
C HIS A 43 0.87 -8.99 2.46
N GLY A 44 1.38 -9.59 3.55
CA GLY A 44 2.49 -9.06 4.35
C GLY A 44 2.09 -8.56 5.75
N PRO A 45 1.03 -7.74 5.94
CA PRO A 45 0.71 -7.22 7.26
C PRO A 45 0.31 -8.33 8.22
N ASN A 46 1.03 -8.40 9.34
CA ASN A 46 0.66 -9.25 10.47
C ASN A 46 -0.53 -8.63 11.23
N LEU A 47 -1.06 -9.37 12.22
CA LEU A 47 -2.20 -8.91 13.01
C LEU A 47 -1.93 -7.57 13.72
N LYS A 48 -0.70 -7.37 14.22
CA LYS A 48 -0.29 -6.12 14.90
C LYS A 48 -0.32 -4.93 13.94
N HIS A 49 0.20 -5.09 12.73
CA HIS A 49 0.16 -4.04 11.70
C HIS A 49 -1.27 -3.67 11.32
N LYS A 50 -2.16 -4.66 11.21
CA LYS A 50 -3.58 -4.43 10.95
C LYS A 50 -4.27 -3.69 12.10
N GLN A 51 -3.94 -4.02 13.35
CA GLN A 51 -4.47 -3.33 14.52
C GLN A 51 -3.97 -1.88 14.61
N ALA A 52 -2.67 -1.67 14.42
CA ALA A 52 -2.08 -0.32 14.40
C ALA A 52 -2.73 0.54 13.31
N PHE A 53 -2.85 -0.01 12.09
CA PHE A 53 -3.55 0.67 11.00
C PHE A 53 -4.99 1.01 11.35
N ARG A 54 -5.75 0.07 11.94
CA ARG A 54 -7.14 0.31 12.35
C ARG A 54 -7.28 1.43 13.37
N GLY A 55 -6.32 1.57 14.29
CA GLY A 55 -6.32 2.64 15.29
C GLY A 55 -6.12 4.04 14.70
N VAL A 56 -5.33 4.16 13.63
CA VAL A 56 -5.05 5.45 12.97
C VAL A 56 -5.95 5.74 11.78
N CYS A 57 -6.42 4.72 11.05
CA CYS A 57 -7.11 4.91 9.78
C CYS A 57 -8.43 5.65 9.96
N GLN A 58 -9.16 5.39 11.05
CA GLN A 58 -10.46 6.04 11.33
C GLN A 58 -10.34 7.57 11.41
N GLN A 59 -9.23 8.10 11.91
CA GLN A 59 -8.98 9.55 12.02
C GLN A 59 -8.56 10.17 10.68
N LEU A 60 -8.12 9.34 9.74
CA LEU A 60 -7.61 9.77 8.44
C LEU A 60 -8.64 9.59 7.32
N VAL A 61 -9.82 9.05 7.60
CA VAL A 61 -10.88 8.85 6.60
C VAL A 61 -11.28 10.19 6.00
N THR A 62 -11.14 10.32 4.69
CA THR A 62 -11.57 11.50 3.93
C THR A 62 -12.93 11.28 3.26
N GLY A 63 -13.27 10.03 3.01
CA GLY A 63 -14.51 9.63 2.38
C GLY A 63 -14.53 8.12 2.16
N GLU A 64 -15.68 7.61 1.77
CA GLU A 64 -15.84 6.19 1.49
C GLU A 64 -16.86 5.97 0.39
N ASP A 65 -16.67 4.89 -0.37
CA ASP A 65 -17.61 4.41 -1.37
C ASP A 65 -18.25 3.08 -0.89
N LYS A 66 -18.98 2.39 -1.77
CA LYS A 66 -19.63 1.11 -1.46
C LYS A 66 -18.66 0.00 -1.05
N ASN A 67 -17.44 0.01 -1.59
CA ASN A 67 -16.44 -1.07 -1.51
C ASN A 67 -15.10 -0.65 -0.87
N HIS A 68 -14.80 0.64 -0.79
CA HIS A 68 -13.52 1.21 -0.38
C HIS A 68 -13.70 2.37 0.59
N VAL A 69 -12.71 2.55 1.46
CA VAL A 69 -12.56 3.73 2.31
C VAL A 69 -11.31 4.46 1.85
N TYR A 70 -11.42 5.75 1.62
CA TYR A 70 -10.33 6.63 1.25
C TYR A 70 -9.76 7.32 2.48
N LEU A 71 -8.43 7.35 2.56
CA LEU A 71 -7.67 7.94 3.65
C LEU A 71 -6.80 9.08 3.14
N GLN A 72 -6.50 10.04 4.01
CA GLN A 72 -5.44 11.00 3.75
C GLN A 72 -4.12 10.24 3.56
N PRO A 73 -3.29 10.63 2.56
CA PRO A 73 -1.99 10.01 2.30
C PRO A 73 -0.93 10.40 3.33
N ARG A 74 -1.19 10.15 4.62
CA ARG A 74 -0.26 10.39 5.72
C ARG A 74 0.49 9.13 6.15
N ILE A 75 -0.03 7.96 5.81
CA ILE A 75 0.57 6.69 6.17
C ILE A 75 1.51 6.26 5.04
N GLN A 76 2.81 6.27 5.30
CA GLN A 76 3.79 5.68 4.41
C GLN A 76 4.09 4.24 4.81
N ALA A 77 4.31 3.39 3.81
CA ALA A 77 4.69 2.00 4.01
C ALA A 77 5.74 1.61 2.97
N ARG A 78 6.67 0.76 3.39
CA ARG A 78 7.59 0.08 2.49
C ARG A 78 6.94 -1.22 2.05
N VAL A 79 6.94 -1.45 0.75
CA VAL A 79 6.47 -2.70 0.15
C VAL A 79 7.59 -3.36 -0.63
N LYS A 80 7.60 -4.68 -0.55
CA LYS A 80 8.42 -5.57 -1.35
C LYS A 80 7.61 -6.03 -2.55
N MET A 81 8.18 -5.95 -3.73
CA MET A 81 7.52 -6.33 -4.98
C MET A 81 8.46 -7.16 -5.86
N ARG A 82 7.87 -7.85 -6.83
CA ARG A 82 8.66 -8.60 -7.81
C ARG A 82 9.26 -7.67 -8.88
N ASN A 83 8.43 -6.81 -9.45
CA ASN A 83 8.82 -5.81 -10.43
C ASN A 83 7.72 -4.76 -10.60
N TRP A 84 8.08 -3.66 -11.25
CA TRP A 84 7.11 -2.72 -11.81
C TRP A 84 6.50 -3.30 -13.09
N THR A 85 5.20 -3.11 -13.27
CA THR A 85 4.54 -3.35 -14.56
C THR A 85 4.86 -2.20 -15.52
N LYS A 86 4.64 -2.41 -16.82
CA LYS A 86 4.77 -1.34 -17.84
C LYS A 86 3.83 -0.16 -17.59
N SER A 87 2.71 -0.38 -16.90
CA SER A 87 1.77 0.66 -16.47
C SER A 87 2.19 1.37 -15.17
N GLY A 88 3.37 1.07 -14.64
CA GLY A 88 3.86 1.65 -13.39
C GLY A 88 3.09 1.15 -12.15
N LEU A 89 2.50 -0.03 -12.21
CA LEU A 89 1.87 -0.69 -11.06
C LEU A 89 2.83 -1.66 -10.39
N LEU A 90 2.59 -1.92 -9.13
CA LEU A 90 3.36 -2.86 -8.32
C LEU A 90 2.89 -4.27 -8.64
N ARG A 91 3.80 -5.14 -9.06
CA ARG A 91 3.47 -6.55 -9.25
C ARG A 91 3.64 -7.34 -7.96
N THR A 92 2.52 -7.84 -7.44
CA THR A 92 2.45 -8.62 -6.20
C THR A 92 3.11 -7.88 -5.03
N PRO A 93 2.63 -6.66 -4.69
CA PRO A 93 3.18 -5.92 -3.57
C PRO A 93 2.87 -6.65 -2.25
N VAL A 94 3.91 -6.82 -1.44
CA VAL A 94 3.84 -7.40 -0.11
C VAL A 94 4.27 -6.32 0.86
N PHE A 95 3.45 -6.05 1.87
CA PHE A 95 3.83 -5.12 2.94
C PHE A 95 5.07 -5.62 3.67
N GLU A 96 6.02 -4.73 3.88
CA GLU A 96 7.21 -4.98 4.69
C GLU A 96 7.08 -4.30 6.06
N GLN A 97 6.94 -2.97 6.07
CA GLN A 97 6.89 -2.16 7.29
C GLN A 97 6.22 -0.81 7.05
N PHE A 98 5.73 -0.18 8.11
CA PHE A 98 5.35 1.25 8.08
C PHE A 98 6.60 2.11 8.12
N ILE A 99 6.52 3.27 7.48
CA ILE A 99 7.53 4.34 7.57
C ILE A 99 6.92 5.40 8.48
N VAL A 100 7.59 5.65 9.60
CA VAL A 100 7.20 6.61 10.65
C VAL A 100 8.19 7.75 10.72
#